data_AF-A0A929DWD1-F1
#
_entry.id   AF-A0A929DWD1-F1
#
_cell.length_a   1.000
_cell.length_b   1.000
_cell.length_c   1.000
_cell.angle_alpha   90.00
_cell.angle_beta   90.00
_cell.angle_gamma   90.00
#
_symmetry.space_group_name_H-M   'P 1'
#
loop_
_entity.id
_entity.type
_entity.pdbx_description
1 polymer ?
#
loop_
_entity_poly.entity_id
_entity_poly.type
_entity_poly.pdbx_seq_one_letter_code
_entity_poly.pdbx_strand_id
1 'polypeptide(L)'
;MKNISKGALWALLFVLSTPQLSSLMAQEKTIYIREFYDDKTLELLLFDLSMNYQLDFVFDRDKIKGNEIKSMNIKGLDLETAMKAYLKGTNLDFRIENGRTVHIYPHDNKEEVEYVASTRNNINVSGWIYDQNTNETLPYATASIPGIPSGSIANVDGHFILMEVPSDTSTVAFSFLGYETQNIRLNPETAEEDQHIYMKPVDYRIEEVMIVGEEKKLVTYADKTSQISLRPAQIEILPNLGEKDIFRTLQLMPGVSSGNETSSGLHVRGGTPDQNLILLDGFTVYHVDHFYGFLSAFNADAIKDVQLY
;
A
#
# COMPACT_ATOMS: atom_id res chain seq x y z
N MET A 1 88.94 35.17 8.48
CA MET A 1 89.71 34.85 7.26
C MET A 1 89.11 33.59 6.63
N LYS A 2 89.02 33.56 5.28
CA LYS A 2 88.72 32.44 4.35
C LYS A 2 89.00 31.03 4.91
N ASN A 3 88.43 29.92 4.46
CA ASN A 3 87.33 29.45 3.59
C ASN A 3 87.61 27.92 3.46
N ILE A 4 86.68 27.12 2.91
CA ILE A 4 86.86 25.73 2.36
C ILE A 4 86.81 24.59 3.43
N SER A 5 86.18 23.43 3.26
CA SER A 5 85.14 22.90 2.36
C SER A 5 84.77 21.46 2.77
N LYS A 6 83.63 20.97 2.25
CA LYS A 6 83.30 19.57 1.90
C LYS A 6 83.06 18.56 3.02
N GLY A 7 81.94 17.85 2.91
CA GLY A 7 81.75 16.54 3.52
C GLY A 7 80.28 16.23 3.76
N ALA A 8 79.62 15.68 2.75
CA ALA A 8 78.26 15.15 2.84
C ALA A 8 78.16 14.03 3.88
N LEU A 9 77.11 14.01 4.70
CA LEU A 9 76.59 12.78 5.29
C LEU A 9 75.08 12.89 5.54
N TRP A 10 74.42 11.78 5.25
CA TRP A 10 72.99 11.51 5.20
C TRP A 10 72.12 12.06 6.33
N ALA A 11 70.96 12.60 5.94
CA ALA A 11 69.72 12.47 6.71
C ALA A 11 68.59 12.12 5.75
N LEU A 12 68.05 10.91 5.91
CA LEU A 12 66.79 10.47 5.32
C LEU A 12 65.69 11.49 5.66
N LEU A 13 65.12 12.10 4.64
CA LEU A 13 63.84 12.80 4.73
C LEU A 13 62.92 12.19 3.70
N PHE A 14 62.09 11.25 4.18
CA PHE A 14 60.92 10.72 3.48
C PHE A 14 59.96 11.91 3.27
N VAL A 15 60.06 12.59 2.13
CA VAL A 15 59.03 13.50 1.68
C VAL A 15 57.87 12.64 1.22
N LEU A 16 56.85 12.49 2.07
CA LEU A 16 55.53 12.05 1.66
C LEU A 16 55.07 12.98 0.54
N SER A 17 55.18 12.53 -0.71
CA SER A 17 54.41 13.09 -1.81
C SER A 17 52.98 12.62 -1.62
N THR A 18 52.21 13.39 -0.85
CA THR A 18 50.76 13.29 -0.94
C THR A 18 50.40 13.64 -2.39
N PRO A 19 49.73 12.76 -3.14
CA PRO A 19 49.14 13.20 -4.39
C PRO A 19 48.11 14.25 -3.98
N GLN A 20 48.33 15.50 -4.39
CA GLN A 20 47.29 16.51 -4.35
C GLN A 20 46.16 15.96 -5.20
N LEU A 21 45.15 15.40 -4.54
CA LEU A 21 43.86 15.10 -5.14
C LEU A 21 43.27 16.46 -5.49
N SER A 22 43.61 16.97 -6.68
CA SER A 22 42.88 18.08 -7.26
C SER A 22 41.48 17.56 -7.50
N SER A 23 40.56 17.85 -6.57
CA SER A 23 39.16 17.76 -6.87
C SER A 23 38.94 18.65 -8.09
N LEU A 24 38.74 18.02 -9.24
CA LEU A 24 38.05 18.66 -10.34
C LEU A 24 36.67 18.98 -9.78
N MET A 25 36.54 20.16 -9.18
CA MET A 25 35.27 20.84 -9.03
C MET A 25 34.70 20.89 -10.44
N ALA A 26 33.82 19.94 -10.78
CA ALA A 26 32.94 20.11 -11.92
C ALA A 26 32.18 21.40 -11.62
N GLN A 27 32.58 22.48 -12.26
CA GLN A 27 31.88 23.74 -12.16
C GLN A 27 30.50 23.50 -12.77
N GLU A 28 29.48 23.30 -11.94
CA GLU A 28 28.10 23.24 -12.40
C GLU A 28 27.83 24.53 -13.16
N LYS A 29 27.70 24.41 -14.48
CA LYS A 29 27.50 25.56 -15.35
C LYS A 29 26.10 26.09 -15.09
N THR A 30 26.01 27.23 -14.43
CA THR A 30 24.74 27.92 -14.18
C THR A 30 23.99 28.12 -15.50
N ILE A 31 22.76 27.61 -15.56
CA ILE A 31 21.89 27.70 -16.73
C ILE A 31 21.11 29.01 -16.63
N TYR A 32 21.17 29.83 -17.68
CA TYR A 32 20.43 31.09 -17.78
C TYR A 32 19.32 30.95 -18.81
N ILE A 33 18.10 31.34 -18.45
CA ILE A 33 16.96 31.34 -19.34
C ILE A 33 17.10 32.50 -20.34
N ARG A 34 17.08 32.19 -21.64
CA ARG A 34 17.27 33.15 -22.75
C ARG A 34 15.98 33.52 -23.46
N GLU A 35 14.96 32.69 -23.30
CA GLU A 35 13.67 32.81 -23.97
C GLU A 35 12.63 33.48 -23.07
N PHE A 36 11.63 34.09 -23.69
CA PHE A 36 10.45 34.62 -23.00
C PHE A 36 9.31 33.61 -23.15
N TYR A 37 8.71 33.23 -22.03
CA TYR A 37 7.58 32.31 -21.99
C TYR A 37 6.37 33.05 -21.44
N ASP A 38 5.28 33.06 -22.20
CA ASP A 38 4.05 33.81 -21.90
C ASP A 38 2.83 32.93 -22.18
N ASP A 39 1.79 33.06 -21.35
CA ASP A 39 0.49 32.38 -21.49
C ASP A 39 0.57 30.85 -21.72
N LYS A 40 1.49 30.17 -21.02
CA LYS A 40 1.67 28.71 -21.10
C LYS A 40 1.23 28.01 -19.83
N THR A 41 0.69 26.80 -20.00
CA THR A 41 0.52 25.87 -18.88
C THR A 41 1.88 25.48 -18.32
N LEU A 42 1.92 25.15 -17.02
CA LEU A 42 3.15 24.70 -16.37
C LEU A 42 3.75 23.49 -17.09
N GLU A 43 2.92 22.54 -17.55
CA GLU A 43 3.37 21.39 -18.34
C GLU A 43 4.14 21.78 -19.61
N LEU A 44 3.61 22.74 -20.37
CA LEU A 44 4.21 23.16 -21.63
C LEU A 44 5.51 23.95 -21.39
N LEU A 45 5.56 24.76 -20.34
CA LEU A 45 6.79 25.42 -19.93
C LEU A 45 7.88 24.40 -19.58
N LEU A 46 7.57 23.43 -18.71
CA LEU A 46 8.55 22.42 -18.28
C LEU A 46 9.06 21.61 -19.47
N PHE A 47 8.17 21.28 -20.41
CA PHE A 47 8.55 20.63 -21.67
C PHE A 47 9.48 21.50 -22.52
N ASP A 48 9.21 22.79 -22.67
CA ASP A 48 10.10 23.66 -23.45
C ASP A 48 11.47 23.84 -22.76
N LEU A 49 11.47 23.93 -21.42
CA LEU A 49 12.70 24.03 -20.63
C LEU A 49 13.53 22.75 -20.73
N SER A 50 12.89 21.57 -20.75
CA SER A 50 13.60 20.30 -20.92
C SER A 50 14.28 20.22 -22.28
N MET A 51 13.58 20.62 -23.35
CA MET A 51 14.09 20.58 -24.70
C MET A 51 15.19 21.62 -24.96
N ASN A 52 15.00 22.86 -24.50
CA ASN A 52 15.92 23.96 -24.81
C ASN A 52 17.18 23.95 -23.96
N TYR A 53 17.11 23.45 -22.72
CA TYR A 53 18.22 23.48 -21.75
C TYR A 53 18.72 22.10 -21.33
N GLN A 54 18.19 21.02 -21.92
CA GLN A 54 18.55 19.63 -21.59
C GLN A 54 18.36 19.32 -20.10
N LEU A 55 17.20 19.72 -19.58
CA LEU A 55 16.80 19.52 -18.19
C LEU A 55 15.87 18.32 -18.06
N ASP A 56 16.03 17.56 -16.99
CA ASP A 56 15.14 16.46 -16.64
C ASP A 56 14.18 16.92 -15.55
N PHE A 57 12.87 16.87 -15.79
CA PHE A 57 11.87 17.22 -14.78
C PHE A 57 11.24 15.97 -14.19
N VAL A 58 11.24 15.87 -12.86
CA VAL A 58 10.64 14.78 -12.10
C VAL A 58 9.50 15.33 -11.26
N PHE A 59 8.28 14.88 -11.52
CA PHE A 59 7.08 15.36 -10.84
C PHE A 59 5.92 14.38 -10.93
N ASP A 60 4.94 14.56 -10.05
CA ASP A 60 3.63 13.91 -10.14
C ASP A 60 2.73 14.71 -11.11
N ARG A 61 2.32 14.06 -12.21
CA ARG A 61 1.52 14.70 -13.27
C ARG A 61 0.17 15.21 -12.76
N ASP A 62 -0.45 14.50 -11.83
CA ASP A 62 -1.78 14.87 -11.32
C ASP A 62 -1.74 16.12 -10.45
N LYS A 63 -0.55 16.49 -9.93
CA LYS A 63 -0.33 17.69 -9.12
C LYS A 63 0.01 18.93 -9.95
N ILE A 64 0.48 18.74 -11.18
CA ILE A 64 0.88 19.84 -12.08
C ILE A 64 -0.26 20.26 -13.02
N LYS A 65 -1.15 19.34 -13.37
CA LYS A 65 -2.22 19.56 -14.34
C LYS A 65 -3.15 20.72 -13.94
N GLY A 66 -3.34 21.67 -14.87
CA GLY A 66 -4.24 22.82 -14.68
C GLY A 66 -3.61 24.04 -13.99
N ASN A 67 -2.33 23.98 -13.61
CA ASN A 67 -1.61 25.17 -13.15
C ASN A 67 -1.22 26.05 -14.34
N GLU A 68 -1.77 27.26 -14.38
CA GLU A 68 -1.39 28.31 -15.32
C GLU A 68 -0.30 29.17 -14.71
N ILE A 69 0.72 29.47 -15.51
CA ILE A 69 1.83 30.32 -15.09
C ILE A 69 1.47 31.76 -15.44
N LYS A 70 1.65 32.67 -14.48
CA LYS A 70 1.56 34.10 -14.75
C LYS A 70 2.71 34.55 -15.64
N SER A 71 2.38 35.22 -16.75
CA SER A 71 3.29 35.92 -17.65
C SER A 71 4.35 36.71 -16.88
N MET A 72 5.63 36.38 -17.05
CA MET A 72 6.70 37.09 -16.38
C MET A 72 7.95 37.18 -17.24
N ASN A 73 8.58 38.36 -17.26
CA ASN A 73 9.86 38.56 -17.94
C ASN A 73 11.01 38.00 -17.10
N ILE A 74 11.36 36.75 -17.37
CA ILE A 74 12.44 36.03 -16.69
C ILE A 74 13.70 35.87 -17.55
N LYS A 75 13.79 36.61 -18.65
CA LYS A 75 14.92 36.54 -19.58
C LYS A 75 16.19 37.03 -18.88
N GLY A 76 17.23 36.20 -18.89
CA GLY A 76 18.52 36.46 -18.26
C GLY A 76 18.64 36.00 -16.81
N LEU A 77 17.57 35.43 -16.23
CA LEU A 77 17.64 34.83 -14.89
C LEU A 77 18.27 33.45 -14.95
N ASP A 78 18.96 33.07 -13.88
CA ASP A 78 19.40 31.69 -13.69
C ASP A 78 18.19 30.77 -13.46
N LEU A 79 18.37 29.48 -13.73
CA LEU A 79 17.32 28.47 -13.66
C LEU A 79 16.63 28.43 -12.28
N GLU A 80 17.37 28.59 -11.19
CA GLU A 80 16.80 28.54 -9.84
C GLU A 80 15.88 29.74 -9.61
N THR A 81 16.34 30.95 -9.95
CA THR A 81 15.54 32.17 -9.82
C THR A 81 14.32 32.14 -10.74
N ALA A 82 14.47 31.61 -11.96
CA ALA A 82 13.36 31.43 -12.90
C ALA A 82 12.31 30.44 -12.37
N MET A 83 12.73 29.27 -11.85
CA MET A 83 11.81 28.27 -11.29
C MET A 83 11.08 28.80 -10.05
N LYS A 84 11.76 29.53 -9.17
CA LYS A 84 11.12 30.23 -8.04
C LYS A 84 10.04 31.19 -8.50
N ALA A 85 10.30 31.95 -9.56
CA ALA A 85 9.32 32.89 -10.10
C ALA A 85 8.11 32.17 -10.72
N TYR A 86 8.33 31.09 -11.47
CA TYR A 86 7.28 30.33 -12.13
C TYR A 86 6.36 29.57 -11.19
N LEU A 87 6.92 29.03 -10.10
CA LEU A 87 6.14 28.31 -9.10
C LEU A 87 5.54 29.24 -8.04
N LYS A 88 5.84 30.55 -8.09
CA LYS A 88 5.30 31.53 -7.14
C LYS A 88 3.78 31.63 -7.26
N GLY A 89 3.10 31.31 -6.15
CA GLY A 89 1.63 31.30 -6.09
C GLY A 89 1.00 29.98 -6.53
N THR A 90 1.82 28.98 -6.88
CA THR A 90 1.41 27.57 -6.93
C THR A 90 1.68 26.89 -5.59
N ASN A 91 1.03 25.78 -5.29
CA ASN A 91 1.30 24.97 -4.10
C ASN A 91 2.45 23.96 -4.35
N LEU A 92 3.49 24.38 -5.06
CA LEU A 92 4.59 23.52 -5.52
C LEU A 92 5.94 24.16 -5.18
N ASP A 93 6.85 23.32 -4.69
CA ASP A 93 8.27 23.61 -4.51
C ASP A 93 9.12 22.84 -5.52
N PHE A 94 10.39 23.19 -5.60
CA PHE A 94 11.36 22.45 -6.41
C PHE A 94 12.72 22.31 -5.75
N ARG A 95 13.45 21.28 -6.19
CA ARG A 95 14.86 21.05 -5.88
C ARG A 95 15.62 20.70 -7.14
N ILE A 96 16.80 21.29 -7.31
CA ILE A 96 17.71 20.96 -8.42
C ILE A 96 18.74 19.96 -7.91
N GLU A 97 18.88 18.84 -8.60
CA GLU A 97 19.91 17.82 -8.39
C GLU A 97 20.86 17.76 -9.59
N ASN A 98 22.16 17.65 -9.31
CA ASN A 98 23.23 17.51 -10.31
C ASN A 98 23.22 18.61 -11.41
N GLY A 99 22.67 19.79 -11.10
CA GLY A 99 22.56 20.94 -12.01
C GLY A 99 21.65 20.73 -13.24
N ARG A 100 20.96 19.58 -13.37
CA ARG A 100 20.17 19.24 -14.56
C ARG A 100 18.82 18.60 -14.27
N THR A 101 18.67 17.93 -13.14
CA THR A 101 17.42 17.28 -12.77
C THR A 101 16.66 18.20 -11.81
N VAL A 102 15.43 18.57 -12.16
CA VAL A 102 14.56 19.44 -11.36
C VAL A 102 13.40 18.61 -10.83
N HIS A 103 13.41 18.35 -9.53
CA HIS A 103 12.34 17.67 -8.82
C HIS A 103 11.30 18.70 -8.39
N ILE A 104 10.05 18.54 -8.80
CA ILE A 104 8.94 19.41 -8.39
C ILE A 104 8.01 18.59 -7.49
N TYR A 105 7.70 19.12 -6.31
CA TYR A 105 6.92 18.44 -5.29
C TYR A 105 5.93 19.42 -4.64
N PRO A 106 4.84 18.93 -4.02
CA PRO A 106 3.91 19.79 -3.30
C PRO A 106 4.64 20.58 -2.20
N HIS A 107 4.38 21.88 -2.14
CA HIS A 107 4.81 22.70 -1.02
C HIS A 107 4.19 22.11 0.25
N ASP A 108 5.04 21.65 1.16
CA ASP A 108 4.60 21.14 2.45
C ASP A 108 4.22 22.39 3.26
N ASN A 109 2.92 22.71 3.31
CA ASN A 109 2.36 23.72 4.22
C ASN A 109 2.49 23.27 5.67
N LYS A 110 3.72 22.98 6.13
CA LYS A 110 4.06 23.24 7.51
C LYS A 110 4.05 24.76 7.58
N GLU A 111 2.94 25.32 8.07
CA GLU A 111 2.84 26.73 8.44
C GLU A 111 4.20 27.16 9.00
N GLU A 112 4.74 28.24 8.47
CA GLU A 112 5.99 28.83 8.93
C GLU A 112 5.76 29.16 10.42
N VAL A 113 6.10 28.23 11.31
CA VAL A 113 5.79 28.34 12.74
C VAL A 113 6.66 29.47 13.25
N GLU A 114 6.07 30.65 13.40
CA GLU A 114 6.72 31.80 13.97
C GLU A 114 7.27 31.36 15.34
N TYR A 115 8.59 31.42 15.52
CA TYR A 115 9.23 31.00 16.76
C TYR A 115 8.97 32.07 17.83
N VAL A 116 7.76 32.04 18.39
CA VAL A 116 7.40 32.86 19.54
C VAL A 116 8.18 32.32 20.75
N ALA A 117 8.90 33.20 21.43
CA ALA A 117 9.60 32.87 22.66
C ALA A 117 8.58 32.59 23.78
N SER A 118 8.86 31.60 24.61
CA SER A 118 8.02 31.32 25.77
C SER A 118 8.04 32.48 26.76
N THR A 119 6.87 32.83 27.28
CA THR A 119 6.74 33.88 28.30
C THR A 119 6.47 33.30 29.69
N ARG A 120 5.87 32.11 29.75
CA ARG A 120 5.40 31.48 30.98
C ARG A 120 5.70 29.99 30.99
N ASN A 121 5.93 29.48 32.20
CA ASN A 121 6.20 28.08 32.46
C ASN A 121 5.18 27.53 33.47
N ASN A 122 4.97 26.21 33.43
CA ASN A 122 4.08 25.49 34.34
C ASN A 122 2.63 26.02 34.33
N ILE A 123 2.05 26.13 33.14
CA ILE A 123 0.68 26.62 32.94
C ILE A 123 -0.33 25.45 32.91
N ASN A 124 -1.61 25.79 33.01
CA ASN A 124 -2.71 24.85 32.76
C ASN A 124 -3.38 25.21 31.43
N VAL A 125 -3.74 24.20 30.65
CA VAL A 125 -4.40 24.37 29.35
C VAL A 125 -5.71 23.59 29.38
N SER A 126 -6.81 24.25 29.04
CA SER A 126 -8.14 23.64 28.94
C SER A 126 -8.75 23.86 27.57
N GLY A 127 -9.82 23.13 27.27
CA GLY A 127 -10.52 23.26 26.00
C GLY A 127 -11.39 22.06 25.64
N TRP A 128 -11.85 22.05 24.40
CA TRP A 128 -12.69 21.00 23.83
C TRP A 128 -12.04 20.38 22.60
N ILE A 129 -12.33 19.09 22.42
CA ILE A 129 -11.85 18.29 21.29
C ILE A 129 -13.07 17.88 20.46
N TYR A 130 -12.99 18.09 19.14
CA TYR A 130 -14.07 17.88 18.18
C TYR A 130 -13.63 17.01 17.01
N ASP A 131 -14.58 16.31 16.39
CA ASP A 131 -14.43 15.74 15.05
C ASP A 131 -14.43 16.88 14.02
N GLN A 132 -13.42 16.92 13.15
CA GLN A 132 -13.27 17.96 12.14
C GLN A 132 -14.38 17.96 11.08
N ASN A 133 -14.96 16.81 10.77
CA ASN A 133 -15.98 16.64 9.74
C ASN A 133 -17.39 16.92 10.28
N THR A 134 -17.70 16.48 11.51
CA THR A 134 -19.06 16.58 12.08
C THR A 134 -19.23 17.73 13.07
N ASN A 135 -18.14 18.29 13.60
CA ASN A 135 -18.12 19.21 14.75
C ASN A 135 -18.73 18.63 16.05
N GLU A 136 -18.89 17.31 16.14
CA GLU A 136 -19.28 16.65 17.38
C GLU A 136 -18.10 16.59 18.35
N THR A 137 -18.37 16.59 19.66
CA THR A 137 -17.31 16.48 20.67
C THR A 137 -16.76 15.05 20.72
N LEU A 138 -15.46 14.94 20.99
CA LEU A 138 -14.75 13.66 21.12
C LEU A 138 -14.51 13.33 22.60
N PRO A 139 -15.43 12.58 23.25
CA PRO A 139 -15.25 12.20 24.64
C PRO A 139 -14.08 11.23 24.78
N TYR A 140 -13.38 11.33 25.92
CA TYR A 140 -12.23 10.46 26.25
C TYR A 140 -11.02 10.56 25.31
N ALA A 141 -10.96 11.57 24.44
CA ALA A 141 -9.73 11.91 23.72
C ALA A 141 -8.60 12.29 24.70
N THR A 142 -7.37 11.95 24.34
CA THR A 142 -6.20 12.15 25.20
C THR A 142 -5.40 13.36 24.74
N ALA A 143 -5.08 14.27 25.65
CA ALA A 143 -4.14 15.37 25.45
C ALA A 143 -2.85 15.07 26.22
N SER A 144 -1.69 15.12 25.57
CA SER A 144 -0.41 14.72 26.19
C SER A 144 0.76 15.56 25.68
N ILE A 145 1.83 15.64 26.46
CA ILE A 145 3.06 16.34 26.04
C ILE A 145 4.08 15.30 25.57
N PRO A 146 4.50 15.31 24.28
CA PRO A 146 5.47 14.37 23.78
C PRO A 146 6.77 14.37 24.60
N GLY A 147 7.22 13.19 25.01
CA GLY A 147 8.47 13.00 25.75
C GLY A 147 8.37 13.20 27.27
N ILE A 148 7.19 13.53 27.81
CA ILE A 148 6.97 13.69 29.25
C ILE A 148 5.76 12.83 29.64
N PRO A 149 5.77 12.11 30.78
CA PRO A 149 4.61 11.36 31.28
C PRO A 149 3.52 12.29 31.86
N SER A 150 3.24 13.41 31.19
CA SER A 150 2.17 14.35 31.53
C SER A 150 1.10 14.30 30.44
N GLY A 151 -0.15 14.09 30.87
CA GLY A 151 -1.29 13.98 29.98
C GLY A 151 -2.60 14.01 30.75
N SER A 152 -3.68 14.24 30.02
CA SER A 152 -5.04 14.32 30.54
C SER A 152 -6.00 13.66 29.55
N ILE A 153 -7.13 13.16 30.06
CA ILE A 153 -8.17 12.52 29.27
C ILE A 153 -9.40 13.43 29.33
N ALA A 154 -9.99 13.73 28.18
CA ALA A 154 -11.21 14.52 28.08
C ALA A 154 -12.38 13.80 28.78
N ASN A 155 -13.29 14.58 29.35
CA ASN A 155 -14.48 14.06 30.02
C ASN A 155 -15.55 13.58 29.01
N VAL A 156 -16.74 13.24 29.51
CA VAL A 156 -17.90 12.79 28.71
C VAL A 156 -18.43 13.84 27.73
N ASP A 157 -18.13 15.11 27.97
CA ASP A 157 -18.55 16.23 27.12
C ASP A 157 -17.45 16.63 26.11
N GLY A 158 -16.30 15.94 26.11
CA GLY A 158 -15.14 16.24 25.27
C GLY A 158 -14.26 17.39 25.77
N HIS A 159 -14.46 17.86 27.01
CA HIS A 159 -13.65 18.89 27.64
C HIS A 159 -12.43 18.28 28.34
N PHE A 160 -11.24 18.86 28.14
CA PHE A 160 -10.00 18.43 28.77
C PHE A 160 -9.38 19.53 29.63
N ILE A 161 -8.59 19.13 30.64
CA ILE A 161 -7.74 20.03 31.43
C ILE A 161 -6.37 19.38 31.57
N LEU A 162 -5.35 19.96 30.94
CA LEU A 162 -3.97 19.52 31.04
C LEU A 162 -3.23 20.44 32.01
N MET A 163 -2.77 19.87 33.13
CA MET A 163 -2.08 20.61 34.19
C MET A 163 -0.56 20.51 34.02
N GLU A 164 0.15 21.46 34.61
CA GLU A 164 1.62 21.44 34.71
C GLU A 164 2.32 21.36 33.34
N VAL A 165 1.80 22.09 32.35
CA VAL A 165 2.41 22.20 31.03
C VAL A 165 3.71 23.01 31.18
N PRO A 166 4.89 22.46 30.80
CA PRO A 166 6.18 23.07 31.10
C PRO A 166 6.34 24.49 30.57
N SER A 167 5.73 24.81 29.42
CA SER A 167 5.83 26.11 28.76
C SER A 167 4.56 26.43 27.97
N ASP A 168 4.22 27.72 27.88
CA ASP A 168 3.19 28.28 26.98
C ASP A 168 3.50 28.15 25.48
N THR A 169 4.62 27.50 25.14
CA THR A 169 4.98 27.13 23.77
C THR A 169 5.15 25.62 23.59
N SER A 170 4.80 24.82 24.60
CA SER A 170 4.88 23.36 24.50
C SER A 170 3.99 22.84 23.36
N THR A 171 4.42 21.75 22.73
CA THR A 171 3.57 21.01 21.79
C THR A 171 2.74 20.02 22.57
N VAL A 172 1.42 20.06 22.36
CA VAL A 172 0.45 19.13 22.91
C VAL A 172 -0.02 18.21 21.80
N ALA A 173 0.10 16.90 22.03
CA ALA A 173 -0.37 15.85 21.14
C ALA A 173 -1.75 15.38 21.61
N PHE A 174 -2.73 15.50 20.72
CA PHE A 174 -4.10 15.03 20.89
C PHE A 174 -4.29 13.72 20.13
N SER A 175 -4.77 12.68 20.81
CA SER A 175 -4.98 11.36 20.21
C SER A 175 -6.33 10.76 20.62
N PHE A 176 -6.97 10.08 19.67
CA PHE A 176 -8.24 9.38 19.85
C PHE A 176 -8.33 8.23 18.85
N LEU A 177 -8.96 7.12 19.24
CA LEU A 177 -9.00 5.90 18.43
C LEU A 177 -9.75 6.15 17.11
N GLY A 178 -9.10 5.86 15.98
CA GLY A 178 -9.66 6.09 14.66
C GLY A 178 -9.44 7.51 14.12
N TYR A 179 -8.63 8.33 14.78
CA TYR A 179 -8.29 9.70 14.36
C TYR A 179 -6.78 9.88 14.23
N GLU A 180 -6.37 10.77 13.32
CA GLU A 180 -4.99 11.18 13.16
C GLU A 180 -4.53 11.91 14.43
N THR A 181 -3.31 11.62 14.91
CA THR A 181 -2.75 12.32 16.06
C THR A 181 -2.42 13.76 15.67
N GLN A 182 -3.00 14.71 16.40
CA GLN A 182 -2.85 16.12 16.11
C GLN A 182 -1.86 16.76 17.08
N ASN A 183 -0.78 17.32 16.55
CA ASN A 183 0.24 18.01 17.34
C ASN A 183 0.02 19.51 17.22
N ILE A 184 -0.34 20.17 18.32
CA ILE A 184 -0.58 21.62 18.36
C ILE A 184 0.48 22.27 19.23
N ARG A 185 1.21 23.25 18.67
CA ARG A 185 2.10 24.10 19.45
C ARG A 185 1.27 25.21 20.09
N LEU A 186 1.38 25.35 21.40
CA LEU A 186 0.73 26.43 22.13
C LEU A 186 1.32 27.79 21.73
N ASN A 187 0.46 28.81 21.75
CA ASN A 187 0.85 30.21 21.55
C ASN A 187 0.79 30.95 22.90
N PRO A 188 1.85 31.65 23.33
CA PRO A 188 1.85 32.46 24.54
C PRO A 188 0.69 33.45 24.67
N GLU A 189 0.10 33.92 23.58
CA GLU A 189 -1.04 34.86 23.63
C GLU A 189 -2.35 34.15 23.98
N THR A 190 -2.55 32.92 23.52
CA THR A 190 -3.84 32.20 23.63
C THR A 190 -3.80 30.99 24.56
N ALA A 191 -2.64 30.62 25.11
CA ALA A 191 -2.47 29.36 25.85
C ALA A 191 -3.32 29.22 27.12
N GLU A 192 -3.81 30.32 27.70
CA GLU A 192 -4.73 30.32 28.86
C GLU A 192 -6.21 30.39 28.46
N GLU A 193 -6.50 30.63 27.18
CA GLU A 193 -7.87 30.57 26.66
C GLU A 193 -8.27 29.12 26.42
N ASP A 194 -9.57 28.85 26.36
CA ASP A 194 -10.06 27.52 26.05
C ASP A 194 -9.77 27.15 24.59
N GLN A 195 -8.94 26.13 24.41
CA GLN A 195 -8.53 25.65 23.11
C GLN A 195 -9.64 24.86 22.43
N HIS A 196 -9.81 25.04 21.13
CA HIS A 196 -10.78 24.27 20.33
C HIS A 196 -10.00 23.45 19.31
N ILE A 197 -9.94 22.13 19.53
CA ILE A 197 -9.10 21.21 18.76
C ILE A 197 -9.99 20.36 17.86
N TYR A 198 -9.73 20.37 16.56
CA TYR A 198 -10.50 19.61 15.58
C TYR A 198 -9.64 18.48 15.02
N MET A 199 -9.96 17.23 15.36
CA MET A 199 -9.23 16.04 14.95
C MET A 199 -9.80 15.43 13.69
N LYS A 200 -8.92 15.00 12.79
CA LYS A 200 -9.28 14.36 11.52
C LYS A 200 -9.44 12.84 11.68
N PRO A 201 -10.56 12.23 11.28
CA PRO A 201 -10.69 10.77 11.23
C PRO A 201 -9.66 10.13 10.29
N VAL A 202 -9.16 8.95 10.64
CA VAL A 202 -8.29 8.16 9.75
C VAL A 202 -9.14 7.47 8.68
N ASP A 203 -8.87 7.77 7.41
CA ASP A 203 -9.44 7.04 6.29
C ASP A 203 -8.75 5.68 6.11
N TYR A 204 -9.20 4.67 6.86
CA TYR A 204 -8.81 3.28 6.58
C TYR A 204 -9.60 2.76 5.37
N ARG A 205 -9.01 2.89 4.18
CA ARG A 205 -9.42 2.09 3.02
C ARG A 205 -8.92 0.66 3.20
N ILE A 206 -9.80 -0.20 3.70
CA ILE A 206 -9.53 -1.64 3.74
C ILE A 206 -9.53 -2.13 2.29
N GLU A 207 -8.45 -2.82 1.88
CA GLU A 207 -8.40 -3.44 0.55
C GLU A 207 -9.50 -4.51 0.43
N GLU A 208 -10.16 -4.55 -0.73
CA GLU A 208 -11.21 -5.51 -1.02
C GLU A 208 -10.67 -6.95 -0.92
N VAL A 209 -11.28 -7.76 -0.07
CA VAL A 209 -10.95 -9.19 0.03
C VAL A 209 -11.60 -9.91 -1.16
N MET A 210 -10.81 -10.12 -2.22
CA MET A 210 -11.19 -10.94 -3.37
C MET A 210 -11.24 -12.41 -2.97
N ILE A 211 -12.44 -12.95 -2.69
CA ILE A 211 -12.65 -14.39 -2.55
C ILE A 211 -12.77 -14.99 -3.95
N VAL A 212 -11.66 -15.49 -4.48
CA VAL A 212 -11.66 -16.26 -5.73
C VAL A 212 -12.05 -17.69 -5.41
N GLY A 213 -13.31 -18.04 -5.65
CA GLY A 213 -13.78 -19.42 -5.60
C GLY A 213 -13.28 -20.21 -6.81
N GLU A 214 -12.48 -21.24 -6.60
CA GLU A 214 -12.10 -22.19 -7.65
C GLU A 214 -13.30 -23.12 -7.94
N GLU A 215 -13.78 -23.15 -9.19
CA GLU A 215 -14.89 -24.02 -9.61
C GLU A 215 -14.44 -25.50 -9.53
N LYS A 216 -14.80 -26.18 -8.43
CA LYS A 216 -14.58 -27.63 -8.30
C LYS A 216 -15.52 -28.37 -9.25
N LYS A 217 -15.04 -28.71 -10.44
CA LYS A 217 -15.78 -29.57 -11.39
C LYS A 217 -16.02 -30.95 -10.78
N LEU A 218 -17.28 -31.39 -10.78
CA LEU A 218 -17.72 -32.71 -10.31
C LEU A 218 -17.30 -33.85 -11.25
N VAL A 219 -17.11 -33.53 -12.52
CA VAL A 219 -16.72 -34.48 -13.56
C VAL A 219 -15.53 -33.88 -14.29
N THR A 220 -14.42 -34.61 -14.30
CA THR A 220 -13.29 -34.28 -15.17
C THR A 220 -13.29 -35.29 -16.30
N TYR A 221 -13.42 -34.84 -17.55
CA TYR A 221 -13.10 -35.67 -18.69
C TYR A 221 -11.60 -35.96 -18.60
N ALA A 222 -11.22 -37.21 -18.35
CA ALA A 222 -9.81 -37.58 -18.30
C ALA A 222 -9.18 -37.31 -19.68
N ASP A 223 -7.86 -37.12 -19.75
CA ASP A 223 -7.09 -36.93 -20.99
C ASP A 223 -7.20 -38.12 -21.99
N LYS A 224 -7.99 -39.14 -21.66
CA LYS A 224 -8.27 -40.33 -22.48
C LYS A 224 -9.71 -40.32 -22.96
N THR A 225 -9.88 -40.50 -24.27
CA THR A 225 -11.20 -40.64 -24.91
C THR A 225 -12.02 -41.74 -24.23
N SER A 226 -13.30 -41.46 -23.97
CA SER A 226 -14.26 -42.40 -23.38
C SER A 226 -14.05 -42.78 -21.91
N GLN A 227 -13.14 -42.12 -21.19
CA GLN A 227 -12.96 -42.32 -19.75
C GLN A 227 -13.62 -41.19 -18.94
N ILE A 228 -14.43 -41.57 -17.94
CA ILE A 228 -15.01 -40.66 -16.97
C ILE A 228 -14.40 -40.97 -15.60
N SER A 229 -13.80 -39.98 -14.94
CA SER A 229 -13.27 -40.09 -13.58
C SER A 229 -14.12 -39.26 -12.63
N LEU A 230 -14.45 -39.86 -11.48
CA LEU A 230 -15.33 -39.28 -10.48
C LEU A 230 -14.73 -39.53 -9.09
N ARG A 231 -14.70 -38.49 -8.26
CA ARG A 231 -14.22 -38.59 -6.87
C ARG A 231 -15.41 -38.66 -5.93
N PRO A 232 -15.62 -39.79 -5.22
CA PRO A 232 -16.77 -39.95 -4.34
C PRO A 232 -16.92 -38.89 -3.25
N ALA A 233 -15.82 -38.30 -2.78
CA ALA A 233 -15.83 -37.18 -1.84
C ALA A 233 -16.57 -35.93 -2.35
N GLN A 234 -16.79 -35.79 -3.66
CA GLN A 234 -17.53 -34.67 -4.27
C GLN A 234 -19.03 -34.98 -4.48
N ILE A 235 -19.48 -36.21 -4.17
CA ILE A 235 -20.87 -36.70 -4.33
C ILE A 235 -21.83 -36.09 -3.28
N GLU A 236 -21.32 -35.41 -2.24
CA GLU A 236 -22.12 -34.73 -1.20
C GLU A 236 -23.14 -33.72 -1.74
N ILE A 237 -22.96 -33.25 -2.97
CA ILE A 237 -23.79 -32.20 -3.59
C ILE A 237 -24.98 -32.79 -4.36
N LEU A 238 -25.03 -34.12 -4.57
CA LEU A 238 -26.09 -34.79 -5.31
C LEU A 238 -27.24 -35.24 -4.39
N PRO A 239 -28.51 -35.14 -4.84
CA PRO A 239 -29.65 -35.55 -4.04
C PRO A 239 -29.58 -37.06 -3.75
N ASN A 240 -29.40 -37.41 -2.47
CA ASN A 240 -29.44 -38.79 -2.00
C ASN A 240 -30.74 -39.05 -1.24
N LEU A 241 -31.25 -40.28 -1.33
CA LEU A 241 -32.38 -40.76 -0.52
C LEU A 241 -31.81 -41.63 0.60
N GLY A 242 -31.01 -41.04 1.49
CA GLY A 242 -30.40 -41.72 2.63
C GLY A 242 -28.88 -41.76 2.58
N GLU A 243 -28.30 -42.75 1.90
CA GLU A 243 -26.85 -42.99 1.87
C GLU A 243 -26.18 -42.58 0.55
N LYS A 244 -24.88 -42.27 0.59
CA LYS A 244 -24.06 -41.97 -0.60
C LYS A 244 -23.82 -43.27 -1.38
N ASP A 245 -24.42 -43.37 -2.57
CA ASP A 245 -24.26 -44.54 -3.44
C ASP A 245 -23.46 -44.21 -4.71
N ILE A 246 -22.37 -44.95 -4.94
CA ILE A 246 -21.46 -44.74 -6.07
C ILE A 246 -22.15 -45.10 -7.39
N PHE A 247 -22.91 -46.18 -7.44
CA PHE A 247 -23.55 -46.65 -8.67
C PHE A 247 -24.67 -45.71 -9.09
N ARG A 248 -25.45 -45.21 -8.14
CA ARG A 248 -26.48 -44.20 -8.41
C ARG A 248 -25.90 -42.93 -8.99
N THR A 249 -24.71 -42.54 -8.52
CA THR A 249 -23.99 -41.40 -9.08
C THR A 249 -23.50 -41.67 -10.50
N LEU A 250 -22.98 -42.88 -10.75
CA LEU A 250 -22.57 -43.28 -12.11
C LEU A 250 -23.75 -43.27 -13.09
N GLN A 251 -24.98 -43.53 -12.65
CA GLN A 251 -26.18 -43.42 -13.51
C GLN A 251 -26.48 -42.00 -13.99
N LEU A 252 -25.91 -40.97 -13.35
CA LEU A 252 -26.02 -39.58 -13.82
C LEU A 252 -24.99 -39.25 -14.91
N MET A 253 -24.04 -40.15 -15.16
CA MET A 253 -23.02 -39.95 -16.19
C MET A 253 -23.58 -40.27 -17.59
N PRO A 254 -23.18 -39.52 -18.62
CA PRO A 254 -23.61 -39.80 -19.99
C PRO A 254 -23.27 -41.22 -20.43
N GLY A 255 -24.25 -41.93 -20.99
CA GLY A 255 -24.07 -43.29 -21.49
C GLY A 255 -24.17 -44.38 -20.42
N VAL A 256 -24.49 -44.01 -19.17
CA VAL A 256 -24.88 -44.94 -18.11
C VAL A 256 -26.35 -44.72 -17.78
N SER A 257 -27.10 -45.80 -17.61
CA SER A 257 -28.50 -45.73 -17.23
C SER A 257 -28.82 -46.78 -16.16
N SER A 258 -29.90 -46.57 -15.44
CA SER A 258 -30.49 -47.62 -14.62
C SER A 258 -31.40 -48.50 -15.45
N GLY A 259 -31.45 -49.80 -15.16
CA GLY A 259 -32.42 -50.70 -15.79
C GLY A 259 -33.85 -50.37 -15.40
N ASN A 260 -34.05 -50.02 -14.12
CA ASN A 260 -35.32 -49.60 -13.52
C ASN A 260 -35.04 -48.54 -12.44
N GLU A 261 -35.99 -47.64 -12.17
CA GLU A 261 -35.82 -46.52 -11.23
C GLU A 261 -35.41 -46.95 -9.80
N THR A 262 -35.78 -48.17 -9.41
CA THR A 262 -35.50 -48.77 -8.10
C THR A 262 -34.18 -49.54 -8.05
N SER A 263 -33.46 -49.71 -9.17
CA SER A 263 -32.23 -50.51 -9.20
C SER A 263 -30.95 -49.65 -9.18
N SER A 264 -29.90 -50.16 -8.54
CA SER A 264 -28.51 -49.69 -8.63
C SER A 264 -27.76 -50.31 -9.82
N GLY A 265 -28.40 -51.21 -10.58
CA GLY A 265 -27.78 -51.88 -11.73
C GLY A 265 -27.33 -50.90 -12.81
N LEU A 266 -26.07 -51.01 -13.24
CA LEU A 266 -25.47 -50.12 -14.24
C LEU A 266 -25.68 -50.67 -15.65
N HIS A 267 -26.37 -49.93 -16.51
CA HIS A 267 -26.44 -50.23 -17.94
C HIS A 267 -25.52 -49.27 -18.69
N VAL A 268 -24.38 -49.77 -19.14
CA VAL A 268 -23.36 -48.94 -19.79
C VAL A 268 -23.47 -49.15 -21.30
N ARG A 269 -23.79 -48.08 -22.04
CA ARG A 269 -23.95 -48.07 -23.50
C ARG A 269 -24.87 -49.18 -24.04
N GLY A 270 -25.92 -49.52 -23.28
CA GLY A 270 -26.90 -50.56 -23.64
C GLY A 270 -26.53 -51.99 -23.21
N GLY A 271 -25.36 -52.20 -22.61
CA GLY A 271 -25.02 -53.46 -21.94
C GLY A 271 -25.80 -53.65 -20.64
N THR A 272 -26.08 -54.89 -20.28
CA THR A 272 -26.79 -55.24 -19.05
C THR A 272 -25.84 -55.28 -17.84
N PRO A 273 -26.33 -55.17 -16.58
CA PRO A 273 -25.48 -55.06 -15.40
C PRO A 273 -24.50 -56.23 -15.19
N ASP A 274 -24.87 -57.42 -15.65
CA ASP A 274 -24.07 -58.65 -15.65
C ASP A 274 -22.94 -58.66 -16.68
N GLN A 275 -22.93 -57.70 -17.62
CA GLN A 275 -21.89 -57.54 -18.64
C GLN A 275 -20.79 -56.55 -18.22
N ASN A 276 -20.93 -55.90 -17.06
CA ASN A 276 -19.91 -54.98 -16.56
C ASN A 276 -18.80 -55.74 -15.81
N LEU A 277 -17.54 -55.39 -16.11
CA LEU A 277 -16.40 -55.80 -15.30
C LEU A 277 -16.14 -54.73 -14.24
N ILE A 278 -16.19 -55.12 -12.97
CA ILE A 278 -15.96 -54.20 -11.85
C ILE A 278 -14.69 -54.62 -11.12
N LEU A 279 -13.79 -53.65 -10.97
CA LEU A 279 -12.49 -53.83 -10.34
C LEU A 279 -12.40 -52.94 -9.10
N LEU A 280 -11.98 -53.52 -7.97
CA LEU A 280 -11.57 -52.80 -6.77
C LEU A 280 -10.09 -53.05 -6.55
N ASP A 281 -9.27 -52.00 -6.60
CA ASP A 281 -7.80 -52.09 -6.51
C ASP A 281 -7.18 -53.14 -7.45
N GLY A 282 -7.79 -53.32 -8.63
CA GLY A 282 -7.36 -54.27 -9.65
C GLY A 282 -7.93 -55.69 -9.51
N PHE A 283 -8.65 -56.00 -8.42
CA PHE A 283 -9.30 -57.29 -8.23
C PHE A 283 -10.73 -57.29 -8.74
N THR A 284 -11.14 -58.36 -9.43
CA THR A 284 -12.52 -58.52 -9.89
C THR A 284 -13.47 -58.75 -8.73
N VAL A 285 -14.52 -57.94 -8.65
CA VAL A 285 -15.59 -58.06 -7.65
C VAL A 285 -16.87 -58.52 -8.34
N TYR A 286 -17.48 -59.58 -7.81
CA TYR A 286 -18.78 -60.09 -8.24
C TYR A 286 -19.84 -59.78 -7.18
N HIS A 287 -21.12 -59.77 -7.57
CA HIS A 287 -22.25 -59.45 -6.68
C HIS A 287 -22.04 -58.11 -5.96
N VAL A 288 -21.97 -57.06 -6.76
CA VAL A 288 -21.64 -55.68 -6.37
C VAL A 288 -22.84 -54.89 -5.85
N ASP A 289 -23.96 -55.56 -5.62
CA ASP A 289 -25.22 -54.99 -5.18
C ASP A 289 -25.69 -55.58 -3.84
N HIS A 290 -26.51 -54.81 -3.12
CA HIS A 290 -27.12 -55.18 -1.85
C HIS A 290 -28.60 -54.77 -1.84
N PHE A 291 -29.37 -55.31 -0.90
CA PHE A 291 -30.81 -55.05 -0.76
C PHE A 291 -31.59 -55.30 -2.07
N TYR A 292 -31.43 -56.50 -2.65
CA TYR A 292 -32.07 -56.92 -3.91
C TYR A 292 -31.80 -55.99 -5.11
N GLY A 293 -30.58 -55.45 -5.20
CA GLY A 293 -30.20 -54.58 -6.30
C GLY A 293 -30.62 -53.12 -6.14
N PHE A 294 -30.97 -52.67 -4.93
CA PHE A 294 -31.34 -51.27 -4.65
C PHE A 294 -30.13 -50.39 -4.35
N LEU A 295 -29.10 -50.94 -3.68
CA LEU A 295 -27.87 -50.24 -3.31
C LEU A 295 -26.66 -50.97 -3.87
N SER A 296 -25.57 -50.23 -4.06
CA SER A 296 -24.25 -50.79 -4.31
C SER A 296 -23.63 -51.32 -3.01
N ALA A 297 -22.77 -52.33 -3.13
CA ALA A 297 -22.05 -52.91 -2.00
C ALA A 297 -20.83 -52.06 -1.55
N PHE A 298 -20.59 -50.89 -2.17
CA PHE A 298 -19.41 -50.07 -1.95
C PHE A 298 -19.70 -48.91 -1.01
N ASN A 299 -18.87 -48.76 0.03
CA ASN A 299 -18.90 -47.58 0.89
C ASN A 299 -18.21 -46.40 0.18
N ALA A 300 -18.97 -45.35 -0.14
CA ALA A 300 -18.47 -44.16 -0.82
C ALA A 300 -17.33 -43.44 -0.06
N ASP A 301 -17.32 -43.48 1.27
CA ASP A 301 -16.28 -42.82 2.08
C ASP A 301 -14.94 -43.58 2.04
N ALA A 302 -14.96 -44.87 1.68
CA ALA A 302 -13.76 -45.69 1.55
C ALA A 302 -13.13 -45.62 0.15
N ILE A 303 -13.81 -45.02 -0.84
CA ILE A 303 -13.36 -44.99 -2.23
C ILE A 303 -12.81 -43.61 -2.59
N LYS A 304 -11.55 -43.57 -3.02
CA LYS A 304 -10.85 -42.33 -3.39
C LYS A 304 -11.20 -41.83 -4.79
N ASP A 305 -11.29 -42.74 -5.76
CA ASP A 305 -11.50 -42.44 -7.17
C ASP A 305 -12.28 -43.58 -7.84
N VAL A 306 -13.14 -43.24 -8.79
CA VAL A 306 -13.90 -44.18 -9.62
C VAL A 306 -13.65 -43.85 -11.07
N GLN A 307 -13.33 -44.87 -11.86
CA GLN A 307 -13.06 -44.73 -13.29
C GLN A 307 -14.01 -45.62 -14.07
N LEU A 308 -14.76 -44.99 -14.97
CA LEU A 308 -15.63 -45.65 -15.92
C LEU A 308 -15.02 -45.54 -17.33
N TYR A 309 -15.08 -46.63 -18.09
CA TYR A 309 -14.55 -46.79 -19.44
C TYR A 309 -15.67 -47.15 -20.44
#